data_AF-Q6NKP9-F1
#
_entry.id   AF-Q6NKP9-F1
#
_cell.length_a   1.000
_cell.length_b   1.000
_cell.length_c   1.000
_cell.angle_alpha   90.00
_cell.angle_beta   90.00
_cell.angle_gamma   90.00
#
_symmetry.space_group_name_H-M   'P 1'
#
loop_
_entity.id
_entity.type
_entity.pdbx_description
1 polymer ?
#
loop_
_entity_poly.entity_id
_entity_poly.type
_entity_poly.pdbx_seq_one_letter_code
_entity_poly.pdbx_strand_id
1 'polypeptide(L)'
;MVTLSSPSPSLSCVENVTCKSSHVSRVLISGTDNINHGESSEAKILRDVHISERLLEDFTELARENTEKDLETCGTLAAFLERGIFYVTTLIIPKQESTSNSCQAMNEVEVFSIQNERELYPVGWIHTHPSQGCFMSSVDLHTHYSYQVMVPEAFAIVVAPTDSSKSYGIFKLTDPGGMEVLRGCSETGFHPHKEPEDGNPVYEHCSNVYKNSNLRFEIFDLR
;
A
#
# COMPACT_ATOMS: atom_id res chain seq x y z
N MET A 1 1.45 -19.55 -15.87
CA MET A 1 1.63 -20.23 -14.57
C MET A 1 1.62 -19.10 -13.56
N VAL A 2 0.54 -18.96 -12.79
CA VAL A 2 0.31 -17.77 -11.96
C VAL A 2 0.68 -18.13 -10.53
N THR A 3 1.72 -17.50 -9.98
CA THR A 3 2.01 -17.53 -8.55
C THR A 3 1.68 -16.17 -7.98
N LEU A 4 0.55 -16.08 -7.28
CA LEU A 4 0.13 -14.90 -6.52
C LEU A 4 0.87 -14.90 -5.18
N SER A 5 1.52 -13.80 -4.83
CA SER A 5 1.96 -13.54 -3.45
C SER A 5 0.96 -12.58 -2.81
N SER A 6 0.13 -13.11 -1.91
CA SER A 6 -0.42 -12.31 -0.83
C SER A 6 0.64 -12.26 0.28
N PRO A 7 0.88 -11.11 0.96
CA PRO A 7 1.87 -11.04 2.02
C PRO A 7 1.54 -12.07 3.11
N SER A 8 2.54 -12.86 3.48
CA SER A 8 2.39 -13.93 4.47
C SER A 8 2.00 -13.35 5.83
N PRO A 9 0.91 -13.81 6.48
CA PRO A 9 0.59 -13.35 7.82
C PRO A 9 1.60 -13.94 8.83
N SER A 10 2.29 -13.04 9.52
CA SER A 10 3.04 -13.23 10.77
C SER A 10 4.38 -14.00 10.74
N LEU A 11 5.47 -13.24 10.89
CA LEU A 11 6.54 -13.59 11.83
C LEU A 11 6.41 -12.67 13.04
N SER A 12 5.50 -13.00 13.95
CA SER A 12 5.52 -12.42 15.30
C SER A 12 6.50 -13.22 16.15
N CYS A 13 7.81 -13.00 15.95
CA CYS A 13 8.80 -13.42 16.91
C CYS A 13 8.69 -12.49 18.12
N VAL A 14 7.90 -12.91 19.11
CA VAL A 14 7.87 -12.28 20.43
C VAL A 14 9.21 -12.60 21.11
N GLU A 15 10.20 -11.73 20.96
CA GLU A 15 11.38 -11.75 21.84
C GLU A 15 11.22 -10.67 22.92
N ASN A 16 11.21 -11.14 24.16
CA ASN A 16 11.05 -10.31 25.36
C ASN A 16 12.28 -9.42 25.56
N VAL A 17 12.25 -8.19 25.05
CA VAL A 17 13.20 -7.15 25.49
C VAL A 17 12.49 -6.20 26.45
N THR A 18 12.95 -6.25 27.69
CA THR A 18 12.49 -5.42 28.81
C THR A 18 13.01 -4.00 28.64
N CYS A 19 12.25 -3.11 28.01
CA CYS A 19 12.48 -1.67 28.07
C CYS A 19 11.22 -0.98 28.59
N LYS A 20 11.36 -0.43 29.80
CA LYS A 20 10.34 0.34 30.51
C LYS A 20 10.03 1.61 29.71
N SER A 21 8.84 1.72 29.14
CA SER A 21 8.16 3.01 29.00
C SER A 21 6.65 2.83 29.00
N SER A 22 6.02 3.58 29.88
CA SER A 22 4.61 3.57 30.26
C SER A 22 3.70 4.17 29.18
N HIS A 23 2.57 3.49 28.96
CA HIS A 23 1.27 3.94 28.41
C HIS A 23 0.77 3.08 27.24
N VAL A 24 0.37 1.85 27.55
CA VAL A 24 -0.60 1.11 26.71
C VAL A 24 -1.90 1.04 27.49
N SER A 25 -2.85 1.90 27.13
CA SER A 25 -4.21 1.85 27.65
C SER A 25 -4.89 0.57 27.18
N ARG A 26 -5.01 -0.41 28.08
CA ARG A 26 -5.88 -1.59 27.90
C ARG A 26 -7.33 -1.13 28.01
N VAL A 27 -8.05 -1.15 26.90
CA VAL A 27 -9.52 -1.10 26.92
C VAL A 27 -10.00 -2.44 27.47
N LEU A 28 -10.42 -2.43 28.75
CA LEU A 28 -11.14 -3.52 29.40
C LEU A 28 -12.63 -3.29 29.16
N ILE A 29 -13.28 -4.17 28.39
CA ILE A 29 -14.74 -4.26 28.37
C ILE A 29 -15.12 -5.61 28.97
N SER A 30 -15.43 -5.56 30.26
CA SER A 30 -16.18 -6.59 30.97
C SER A 30 -17.66 -6.22 30.93
N GLY A 31 -18.54 -7.19 30.65
CA GLY A 31 -19.94 -7.15 31.09
C GLY A 31 -21.00 -7.13 29.98
N THR A 32 -21.49 -8.33 29.66
CA THR A 32 -22.90 -8.73 29.46
C THR A 32 -23.97 -7.71 29.00
N ASP A 33 -24.66 -8.16 27.95
CA ASP A 33 -26.08 -8.01 27.59
C ASP A 33 -26.48 -6.98 26.51
N ASN A 34 -27.09 -7.56 25.45
CA ASN A 34 -27.90 -7.00 24.37
C ASN A 34 -27.19 -6.35 23.17
N ILE A 35 -26.98 -7.21 22.16
CA ILE A 35 -26.66 -6.89 20.77
C ILE A 35 -27.81 -6.03 20.18
N ASN A 36 -27.62 -4.71 20.17
CA ASN A 36 -28.29 -3.84 19.21
C ASN A 36 -27.25 -3.50 18.14
N HIS A 37 -27.40 -4.12 16.96
CA HIS A 37 -26.68 -3.74 15.76
C HIS A 37 -27.06 -2.30 15.39
N GLY A 38 -26.16 -1.39 15.70
CA GLY A 38 -26.25 0.02 15.37
C GLY A 38 -24.85 0.60 15.32
N GLU A 39 -23.95 -0.04 14.56
CA GLU A 39 -22.70 0.61 14.18
C GLU A 39 -23.06 1.68 13.16
N SER A 40 -23.32 2.89 13.65
CA SER A 40 -23.17 4.08 12.83
C SER A 40 -21.75 4.10 12.34
N SER A 41 -21.55 4.04 11.02
CA SER A 41 -20.25 4.19 10.38
C SER A 41 -19.70 5.59 10.67
N GLU A 42 -19.04 5.75 11.81
CA GLU A 42 -18.14 6.89 12.02
C GLU A 42 -17.10 6.78 10.91
N ALA A 43 -17.11 7.73 9.98
CA ALA A 43 -16.10 7.81 8.93
C ALA A 43 -14.74 7.84 9.63
N LYS A 44 -14.02 6.71 9.55
CA LYS A 44 -12.76 6.52 10.26
C LYS A 44 -11.78 7.55 9.72
N ILE A 45 -11.48 8.56 10.52
CA ILE A 45 -10.55 9.62 10.14
C ILE A 45 -9.18 8.97 9.96
N LEU A 46 -8.71 8.90 8.71
CA LEU A 46 -7.40 8.38 8.36
C LEU A 46 -6.32 9.35 8.82
N ARG A 47 -5.18 8.80 9.27
CA ARG A 47 -3.99 9.61 9.56
C ARG A 47 -3.38 10.17 8.28
N ASP A 48 -2.76 11.33 8.40
CA ASP A 48 -2.05 11.96 7.30
C ASP A 48 -0.77 11.19 6.98
N VAL A 49 -0.44 11.13 5.69
CA VAL A 49 0.76 10.49 5.17
C VAL A 49 1.54 11.53 4.35
N HIS A 50 2.80 11.75 4.70
CA HIS A 50 3.69 12.63 3.97
C HIS A 50 4.67 11.81 3.12
N ILE A 51 4.76 12.15 1.84
CA ILE A 51 5.74 11.59 0.90
C ILE A 51 6.71 12.68 0.42
N SER A 52 7.93 12.30 0.05
CA SER A 52 8.89 13.23 -0.54
C SER A 52 8.39 13.71 -1.91
N GLU A 53 8.58 15.00 -2.22
CA GLU A 53 8.30 15.53 -3.56
C GLU A 53 9.13 14.85 -4.66
N ARG A 54 10.32 14.35 -4.32
CA ARG A 54 11.24 13.67 -5.25
C ARG A 54 10.87 12.22 -5.51
N LEU A 55 9.98 11.63 -4.72
CA LEU A 55 9.64 10.21 -4.78
C LEU A 55 9.27 9.77 -6.21
N LEU A 56 8.43 10.55 -6.89
CA LEU A 56 7.94 10.21 -8.23
C LEU A 56 9.06 10.30 -9.28
N GLU A 57 9.88 11.35 -9.21
CA GLU A 57 10.99 11.57 -10.16
C GLU A 57 12.04 10.46 -10.01
N ASP A 58 12.49 10.21 -8.78
CA ASP A 58 13.51 9.21 -8.47
C ASP A 58 13.00 7.79 -8.81
N PHE A 59 11.74 7.47 -8.52
CA PHE A 59 11.16 6.19 -8.92
C PHE A 59 11.06 6.03 -10.43
N THR A 60 10.63 7.07 -11.15
CA THR A 60 10.56 7.07 -12.62
C THR A 60 11.94 6.81 -13.22
N GLU A 61 12.98 7.45 -12.66
CA GLU A 61 14.37 7.27 -13.07
C GLU A 61 14.85 5.82 -12.86
N LEU A 62 14.50 5.19 -11.72
CA LEU A 62 14.84 3.80 -11.39
C LEU A 62 14.09 2.76 -12.23
N ALA A 63 12.89 3.09 -12.67
CA ALA A 63 12.02 2.21 -13.45
C ALA A 63 12.27 2.32 -14.97
N ARG A 64 12.99 3.35 -15.44
CA ARG A 64 13.13 3.66 -16.88
C ARG A 64 13.55 2.48 -17.73
N GLU A 65 14.57 1.71 -17.33
CA GLU A 65 15.05 0.58 -18.13
C GLU A 65 13.96 -0.47 -18.37
N ASN A 66 13.15 -0.76 -17.36
CA ASN A 66 12.03 -1.69 -17.48
C ASN A 66 10.88 -1.05 -18.29
N THR A 67 10.57 0.21 -18.02
CA THR A 67 9.55 0.98 -18.75
C THR A 67 9.84 1.03 -20.26
N GLU A 68 11.10 1.22 -20.67
CA GLU A 68 11.51 1.20 -22.09
C GLU A 68 11.33 -0.18 -22.75
N LYS A 69 11.37 -1.25 -21.95
CA LYS A 69 11.12 -2.63 -22.38
C LYS A 69 9.65 -3.04 -22.25
N ASP A 70 8.76 -2.09 -21.94
CA ASP A 70 7.35 -2.34 -21.64
C ASP A 70 7.18 -3.37 -20.50
N LEU A 71 7.95 -3.19 -19.42
CA LEU A 71 7.88 -4.00 -18.20
C LEU A 71 7.54 -3.12 -16.99
N GLU A 72 6.57 -3.56 -16.18
CA GLU A 72 6.25 -2.88 -14.94
C GLU A 72 7.40 -2.98 -13.92
N THR A 73 7.60 -1.93 -13.13
CA THR A 73 8.48 -1.95 -11.97
C THR A 73 7.66 -1.61 -10.74
N CYS A 74 7.87 -2.29 -9.62
CA CYS A 74 7.30 -1.91 -8.32
C CYS A 74 8.35 -1.57 -7.26
N GLY A 75 7.89 -0.84 -6.24
CA GLY A 75 8.61 -0.56 -5.02
C GLY A 75 7.67 -0.45 -3.82
N THR A 76 8.17 -0.79 -2.63
CA THR A 76 7.45 -0.64 -1.37
C THR A 76 7.80 0.69 -0.71
N LEU A 77 6.79 1.38 -0.19
CA LEU A 77 6.92 2.65 0.53
C LEU A 77 6.78 2.40 2.03
N ALA A 78 7.87 2.67 2.76
CA ALA A 78 7.94 2.45 4.19
C ALA A 78 8.06 3.78 4.96
N ALA A 79 7.30 3.89 6.05
CA ALA A 79 7.16 5.11 6.83
C ALA A 79 7.32 4.88 8.33
N PHE A 80 7.87 5.87 9.02
CA PHE A 80 7.75 5.92 10.48
C PHE A 80 6.48 6.70 10.87
N LEU A 81 5.96 6.44 12.07
CA LEU A 81 4.80 7.13 12.62
C LEU A 81 5.26 8.08 13.73
N GLU A 82 5.04 9.37 13.56
CA GLU A 82 5.35 10.37 14.58
C GLU A 82 4.17 11.32 14.77
N ARG A 83 3.73 11.47 16.03
CA ARG A 83 2.64 12.40 16.43
C ARG A 83 1.34 12.21 15.61
N GLY A 84 1.05 10.98 15.21
CA GLY A 84 -0.16 10.64 14.44
C GLY A 84 -0.03 10.87 12.94
N ILE A 85 1.16 11.18 12.42
CA ILE A 85 1.43 11.39 11.00
C ILE A 85 2.44 10.34 10.52
N PHE A 86 2.15 9.70 9.39
CA PHE A 86 3.11 8.82 8.73
C PHE A 86 4.04 9.63 7.84
N TYR A 87 5.34 9.37 7.94
CA TYR A 87 6.35 10.00 7.08
C TYR A 87 7.08 8.92 6.28
N VAL A 88 6.81 8.88 4.97
CA VAL A 88 7.46 7.93 4.06
C VAL A 88 8.90 8.39 3.81
N THR A 89 9.83 7.68 4.42
CA THR A 89 11.27 7.96 4.34
C THR A 89 12.05 6.91 3.59
N THR A 90 11.41 5.83 3.15
CA THR A 90 12.13 4.71 2.54
C THR A 90 11.35 4.18 1.34
N LEU A 91 12.00 4.13 0.19
CA LEU A 91 11.57 3.42 -1.01
C LEU A 91 12.43 2.17 -1.16
N ILE A 92 11.82 0.99 -1.21
CA ILE A 92 12.52 -0.28 -1.39
C ILE A 92 12.11 -0.83 -2.75
N ILE A 93 13.06 -0.95 -3.68
CA ILE A 93 12.88 -1.64 -4.95
C ILE A 93 13.27 -3.10 -4.74
N PRO A 94 12.31 -4.03 -4.64
CA PRO A 94 12.64 -5.43 -4.44
C PRO A 94 13.23 -6.03 -5.72
N LYS A 95 13.93 -7.17 -5.57
CA LYS A 95 14.04 -8.14 -6.66
C LYS A 95 12.63 -8.43 -7.14
N GLN A 96 12.41 -8.52 -8.44
CA GLN A 96 11.05 -8.64 -8.95
C GLN A 96 10.99 -9.38 -10.27
N GLU A 97 9.90 -10.11 -10.46
CA GLU A 97 9.49 -10.58 -11.77
C GLU A 97 8.54 -9.56 -12.39
N SER A 98 8.88 -9.09 -13.59
CA SER A 98 8.15 -8.03 -14.28
C SER A 98 7.61 -8.53 -15.60
N THR A 99 6.37 -8.16 -15.90
CA THR A 99 5.71 -8.30 -17.21
C THR A 99 5.17 -6.95 -17.64
N SER A 100 4.59 -6.86 -18.85
CA SER A 100 3.98 -5.62 -19.33
C SER A 100 2.74 -5.17 -18.56
N ASN A 101 2.12 -6.06 -17.77
CA ASN A 101 0.86 -5.78 -17.07
C ASN A 101 0.88 -6.21 -15.59
N SER A 102 2.03 -6.62 -15.06
CA SER A 102 2.15 -7.01 -13.65
C SER A 102 3.61 -6.98 -13.19
N CYS A 103 3.81 -6.76 -11.90
CA CYS A 103 5.08 -6.92 -11.22
C CYS A 103 4.89 -7.66 -9.89
N GLN A 104 5.85 -8.50 -9.53
CA GLN A 104 5.80 -9.29 -8.30
C GLN A 104 7.13 -9.19 -7.56
N ALA A 105 7.07 -8.71 -6.31
CA ALA A 105 8.22 -8.67 -5.43
C ALA A 105 8.68 -10.09 -5.08
N MET A 106 9.97 -10.34 -5.26
CA MET A 106 10.68 -11.57 -4.91
C MET A 106 11.46 -11.36 -3.62
N ASN A 107 11.62 -12.44 -2.85
CA ASN A 107 12.37 -12.44 -1.59
C ASN A 107 11.94 -11.32 -0.62
N GLU A 108 10.65 -11.29 -0.28
CA GLU A 108 10.06 -10.30 0.64
C GLU A 108 10.74 -10.24 2.02
N VAL A 109 11.51 -11.27 2.40
CA VAL A 109 12.31 -11.27 3.64
C VAL A 109 13.36 -10.16 3.65
N GLU A 110 13.98 -9.83 2.51
CA GLU A 110 14.94 -8.71 2.43
C GLU A 110 14.23 -7.36 2.62
N VAL A 111 13.05 -7.19 2.03
CA VAL A 111 12.21 -5.99 2.20
C VAL A 111 11.79 -5.83 3.66
N PHE A 112 11.30 -6.92 4.27
CA PHE A 112 10.90 -6.96 5.67
C PHE A 112 12.07 -6.64 6.61
N SER A 113 13.27 -7.14 6.31
CA SER A 113 14.46 -6.90 7.14
C SER A 113 14.78 -5.41 7.20
N ILE A 114 14.79 -4.71 6.06
CA ILE A 114 15.02 -3.25 6.00
C ILE A 114 13.95 -2.49 6.80
N GLN A 115 12.68 -2.89 6.67
CA GLN A 115 11.58 -2.26 7.39
C GLN A 115 11.71 -2.45 8.90
N ASN A 116 11.97 -3.69 9.33
CA ASN A 116 12.05 -4.06 10.74
C ASN A 116 13.27 -3.43 11.43
N GLU A 117 14.45 -3.45 10.80
CA GLU A 117 15.67 -2.83 11.33
C GLU A 117 15.53 -1.31 11.54
N ARG A 118 14.60 -0.67 10.80
CA ARG A 118 14.36 0.77 10.82
C ARG A 118 13.03 1.15 11.49
N GLU A 119 12.32 0.18 12.06
CA GLU A 119 11.01 0.36 12.70
C GLU A 119 9.97 1.06 11.80
N LEU A 120 9.93 0.68 10.51
CA LEU A 120 9.07 1.28 9.49
C LEU A 120 7.83 0.42 9.18
N TYR A 121 6.72 1.10 8.92
CA TYR A 121 5.46 0.51 8.47
C TYR A 121 5.38 0.49 6.94
N PRO A 122 4.93 -0.60 6.29
CA PRO A 122 4.66 -0.66 4.86
C PRO A 122 3.36 0.08 4.53
N VAL A 123 3.41 1.41 4.45
CA VAL A 123 2.23 2.27 4.28
C VAL A 123 1.83 2.46 2.82
N GLY A 124 2.54 1.87 1.87
CA GLY A 124 2.12 1.94 0.49
C GLY A 124 3.08 1.24 -0.46
N TRP A 125 2.76 1.38 -1.73
CA TRP A 125 3.56 0.84 -2.82
C TRP A 125 3.41 1.73 -4.05
N ILE A 126 4.37 1.62 -4.96
CA ILE A 126 4.42 2.38 -6.20
C ILE A 126 4.77 1.43 -7.34
N HIS A 127 4.09 1.53 -8.48
CA HIS A 127 4.41 0.76 -9.67
C HIS A 127 4.23 1.55 -10.96
N THR A 128 4.86 1.07 -12.04
CA THR A 128 4.68 1.65 -13.38
C THR A 128 3.61 0.92 -14.17
N HIS A 129 2.87 1.67 -14.97
CA HIS A 129 2.13 1.22 -16.15
C HIS A 129 2.88 1.75 -17.38
N PRO A 130 3.81 0.99 -17.99
CA PRO A 130 4.68 1.50 -19.05
C PRO A 130 3.92 2.00 -20.28
N SER A 131 2.84 1.31 -20.66
CA SER A 131 2.05 1.61 -21.85
C SER A 131 0.56 1.83 -21.57
N GLN A 132 0.07 1.43 -20.40
CA GLN A 132 -1.32 1.55 -19.97
C GLN A 132 -1.62 2.93 -19.37
N GLY A 133 -2.90 3.25 -19.23
CA GLY A 133 -3.35 4.49 -18.58
C GLY A 133 -3.16 4.47 -17.06
N CYS A 134 -3.36 5.61 -16.42
CA CYS A 134 -3.27 5.76 -14.97
C CYS A 134 -4.57 5.29 -14.27
N PHE A 135 -4.66 4.00 -13.98
CA PHE A 135 -5.78 3.37 -13.23
C PHE A 135 -5.26 2.21 -12.37
N MET A 136 -6.11 1.66 -11.49
CA MET A 136 -5.79 0.44 -10.74
C MET A 136 -6.33 -0.78 -11.49
N SER A 137 -5.43 -1.69 -11.91
CA SER A 137 -5.81 -2.96 -12.52
C SER A 137 -6.45 -3.90 -11.48
N SER A 138 -7.16 -4.94 -11.94
CA SER A 138 -7.71 -5.99 -11.05
C SER A 138 -6.62 -6.61 -10.16
N VAL A 139 -5.42 -6.82 -10.70
CA VAL A 139 -4.27 -7.33 -9.96
C VAL A 139 -3.81 -6.31 -8.91
N ASP A 140 -3.76 -5.03 -9.27
CA ASP A 140 -3.36 -3.94 -8.37
C ASP A 140 -4.33 -3.79 -7.20
N LEU A 141 -5.63 -3.96 -7.45
CA LEU A 141 -6.66 -3.91 -6.41
C LEU A 141 -6.45 -5.01 -5.36
N HIS A 142 -6.13 -6.23 -5.80
CA HIS A 142 -5.85 -7.36 -4.90
C HIS A 142 -4.53 -7.20 -4.14
N THR A 143 -3.48 -6.71 -4.81
CA THR A 143 -2.22 -6.35 -4.14
C THR A 143 -2.47 -5.29 -3.09
N HIS A 144 -3.17 -4.20 -3.46
CA HIS A 144 -3.42 -3.08 -2.57
C HIS A 144 -4.35 -3.43 -1.41
N TYR A 145 -5.36 -4.28 -1.62
CA TYR A 145 -6.20 -4.83 -0.56
C TYR A 145 -5.35 -5.42 0.58
N SER A 146 -4.32 -6.18 0.23
CA SER A 146 -3.43 -6.80 1.21
C SER A 146 -2.67 -5.79 2.07
N TYR A 147 -2.28 -4.64 1.49
CA TYR A 147 -1.70 -3.53 2.24
C TYR A 147 -2.75 -2.84 3.13
N GLN A 148 -3.92 -2.51 2.58
CA GLN A 148 -4.94 -1.72 3.27
C GLN A 148 -5.63 -2.47 4.42
N VAL A 149 -5.67 -3.81 4.37
CA VAL A 149 -6.09 -4.65 5.51
C VAL A 149 -5.14 -4.47 6.70
N MET A 150 -3.83 -4.35 6.46
CA MET A 150 -2.81 -4.24 7.51
C MET A 150 -2.65 -2.80 8.00
N VAL A 151 -2.71 -1.83 7.09
CA VAL A 151 -2.55 -0.41 7.38
C VAL A 151 -3.72 0.34 6.72
N PRO A 152 -4.70 0.86 7.49
CA PRO A 152 -5.85 1.57 6.92
C PRO A 152 -5.48 2.78 6.06
N GLU A 153 -4.33 3.41 6.35
CA GLU A 153 -3.77 4.52 5.58
C GLU A 153 -2.97 4.09 4.35
N ALA A 154 -2.97 2.81 3.99
CA ALA A 154 -2.21 2.34 2.84
C ALA A 154 -2.65 3.04 1.55
N PHE A 155 -1.69 3.29 0.67
CA PHE A 155 -1.96 3.86 -0.66
C PHE A 155 -1.12 3.17 -1.75
N ALA A 156 -1.63 3.24 -2.98
CA ALA A 156 -0.94 2.80 -4.19
C ALA A 156 -0.62 4.01 -5.06
N ILE A 157 0.61 4.09 -5.60
CA ILE A 157 0.95 5.07 -6.63
C ILE A 157 1.11 4.34 -7.97
N VAL A 158 0.31 4.71 -8.95
CA VAL A 158 0.49 4.28 -10.35
C VAL A 158 1.26 5.38 -11.08
N VAL A 159 2.36 5.03 -11.74
CA VAL A 159 3.11 5.92 -12.63
C VAL A 159 2.90 5.47 -14.08
N ALA A 160 2.22 6.29 -14.88
CA ALA A 160 1.81 5.98 -16.25
C ALA A 160 2.42 7.01 -17.23
N PRO A 161 3.69 6.88 -17.64
CA PRO A 161 4.40 7.91 -18.40
C PRO A 161 3.82 8.17 -19.81
N THR A 162 3.09 7.21 -20.38
CA THR A 162 2.43 7.34 -21.69
C THR A 162 1.04 7.97 -21.63
N ASP A 163 0.46 8.11 -20.44
CA ASP A 163 -0.85 8.72 -20.25
C ASP A 163 -0.72 10.25 -20.30
N SER A 164 -1.11 10.83 -21.44
CA SER A 164 -1.07 12.29 -21.65
C SER A 164 -2.01 13.08 -20.75
N SER A 165 -3.01 12.43 -20.15
CA SER A 165 -3.99 13.07 -19.28
C SER A 165 -3.56 13.08 -17.81
N LYS A 166 -2.90 12.01 -17.36
CA LYS A 166 -2.48 11.83 -15.98
C LYS A 166 -1.25 10.92 -15.92
N SER A 167 -0.07 11.52 -15.73
CA SER A 167 1.20 10.77 -15.67
C SER A 167 1.39 9.93 -14.41
N TYR A 168 0.64 10.21 -13.34
CA TYR A 168 0.59 9.37 -12.15
C TYR A 168 -0.69 9.60 -11.35
N GLY A 169 -1.03 8.66 -10.49
CA GLY A 169 -2.16 8.73 -9.59
C GLY A 169 -1.87 8.07 -8.24
N ILE A 170 -2.44 8.63 -7.19
CA ILE A 170 -2.36 8.09 -5.82
C ILE A 170 -3.76 7.61 -5.45
N PHE A 171 -3.89 6.33 -5.11
CA PHE A 171 -5.16 5.64 -4.96
C PHE A 171 -5.25 4.82 -3.67
N LYS A 172 -6.48 4.59 -3.22
CA LYS A 172 -6.83 3.64 -2.17
C LYS A 172 -8.13 2.90 -2.49
N LEU A 173 -8.36 1.74 -1.88
CA LEU A 173 -9.69 1.13 -1.90
C LEU A 173 -10.65 1.98 -1.07
N THR A 174 -11.90 2.10 -1.55
CA THR A 174 -12.98 2.64 -0.72
C THR A 174 -13.27 1.67 0.43
N ASP A 175 -13.57 2.21 1.61
CA ASP A 175 -13.79 1.43 2.84
C ASP A 175 -15.10 1.93 3.48
N PRO A 176 -16.15 1.08 3.60
CA PRO A 176 -16.13 -0.37 3.41
C PRO A 176 -16.24 -0.88 1.96
N GLY A 177 -16.82 -0.12 1.03
CA GLY A 177 -17.29 -0.62 -0.27
C GLY A 177 -16.27 -1.47 -1.07
N GLY A 178 -15.16 -0.88 -1.49
CA GLY A 178 -14.10 -1.58 -2.22
C GLY A 178 -13.44 -2.69 -1.40
N MET A 179 -13.17 -2.43 -0.12
CA MET A 179 -12.60 -3.43 0.79
C MET A 179 -13.48 -4.68 0.92
N GLU A 180 -14.80 -4.54 0.95
CA GLU A 180 -15.75 -5.67 1.00
C GLU A 180 -15.82 -6.43 -0.33
N VAL A 181 -15.83 -5.73 -1.46
CA VAL A 181 -15.78 -6.35 -2.79
C VAL A 181 -14.54 -7.23 -2.94
N LEU A 182 -13.37 -6.72 -2.53
CA LEU A 182 -12.11 -7.47 -2.63
C LEU A 182 -12.04 -8.60 -1.60
N ARG A 183 -12.55 -8.40 -0.38
CA ARG A 183 -12.64 -9.46 0.65
C ARG A 183 -13.44 -10.67 0.17
N GLY A 184 -14.52 -10.45 -0.57
CA GLY A 184 -15.39 -11.50 -1.10
C GLY A 184 -14.92 -12.14 -2.41
N CYS A 185 -13.81 -11.66 -2.99
CA CYS A 185 -13.35 -12.10 -4.29
C CYS A 185 -12.27 -13.19 -4.16
N SER A 186 -12.50 -14.34 -4.81
CA SER A 186 -11.55 -15.47 -4.87
C SER A 186 -10.98 -15.70 -6.28
N GLU A 187 -11.21 -14.77 -7.20
CA GLU A 187 -10.75 -14.88 -8.58
C GLU A 187 -9.27 -14.47 -8.71
N THR A 188 -8.58 -15.01 -9.72
CA THR A 188 -7.14 -14.83 -9.93
C THR A 188 -6.86 -14.28 -11.32
N GLY A 189 -5.84 -13.42 -11.45
CA GLY A 189 -5.50 -12.77 -12.72
C GLY A 189 -6.46 -11.63 -13.04
N PHE A 190 -6.54 -11.23 -14.32
CA PHE A 190 -7.40 -10.12 -14.73
C PHE A 190 -8.87 -10.52 -14.81
N HIS A 191 -9.70 -9.91 -13.96
CA HIS A 191 -11.15 -10.09 -13.94
C HIS A 191 -11.86 -8.80 -13.50
N PRO A 192 -13.11 -8.58 -13.92
CA PRO A 192 -13.90 -7.44 -13.44
C PRO A 192 -14.42 -7.67 -12.02
N HIS A 193 -14.52 -6.60 -11.23
CA HIS A 193 -15.15 -6.62 -9.91
C HIS A 193 -16.58 -6.08 -9.97
N LYS A 194 -17.43 -6.55 -9.04
CA LYS A 194 -18.77 -5.98 -8.86
C LYS A 194 -18.66 -4.56 -8.29
N GLU A 195 -19.66 -3.74 -8.61
CA GLU A 195 -19.80 -2.44 -7.95
C GLU A 195 -20.15 -2.64 -6.47
N PRO A 196 -19.53 -1.86 -5.56
CA PRO A 196 -19.91 -1.81 -4.15
C PRO A 196 -21.41 -1.52 -3.94
N GLU A 197 -22.00 -2.08 -2.87
CA GLU A 197 -23.43 -1.90 -2.55
C GLU A 197 -23.80 -0.45 -2.18
N ASP A 198 -22.81 0.32 -1.71
CA ASP A 198 -22.97 1.73 -1.37
C ASP A 198 -22.97 2.67 -2.61
N GLY A 199 -22.74 2.12 -3.81
CA GLY A 199 -22.69 2.86 -5.06
C GLY A 199 -21.42 3.68 -5.27
N ASN A 200 -20.45 3.61 -4.36
CA ASN A 200 -19.15 4.24 -4.54
C ASN A 200 -18.28 3.40 -5.48
N PRO A 201 -17.26 3.99 -6.14
CA PRO A 201 -16.26 3.22 -6.87
C PRO A 201 -15.51 2.24 -5.96
N VAL A 202 -14.95 1.16 -6.54
CA VAL A 202 -14.12 0.19 -5.80
C VAL A 202 -12.86 0.86 -5.20
N TYR A 203 -12.32 1.87 -5.88
CA TYR A 203 -11.15 2.62 -5.44
C TYR A 203 -11.31 4.11 -5.74
N GLU A 204 -10.63 4.93 -4.97
CA GLU A 204 -10.69 6.39 -5.04
C GLU A 204 -9.30 7.02 -4.93
N HIS A 205 -9.21 8.33 -5.16
CA HIS A 205 -7.97 9.07 -4.92
C HIS A 205 -7.75 9.29 -3.42
N CYS A 206 -6.50 9.12 -2.96
CA CYS A 206 -6.17 9.42 -1.56
C CYS A 206 -6.26 10.92 -1.28
N SER A 207 -7.00 11.29 -0.25
CA SER A 207 -7.13 12.67 0.23
C SER A 207 -6.19 13.00 1.40
N ASN A 208 -5.61 11.98 2.04
CA ASN A 208 -4.74 12.07 3.21
C ASN A 208 -3.24 11.91 2.89
N VAL A 209 -2.85 11.95 1.60
CA VAL A 209 -1.44 11.85 1.17
C VAL A 209 -0.95 13.21 0.69
N TYR A 210 0.09 13.74 1.34
CA TYR A 210 0.65 15.06 1.09
C TYR A 210 2.10 14.99 0.63
N LYS A 211 2.44 15.79 -0.38
CA LYS A 211 3.84 15.96 -0.79
C LYS A 211 4.54 16.95 0.14
N ASN A 212 5.74 16.61 0.57
CA ASN A 212 6.54 17.41 1.47
C ASN A 212 7.95 17.63 0.90
N SER A 213 8.24 18.88 0.51
CA SER A 213 9.53 19.30 -0.05
C SER A 213 10.72 19.13 0.91
N ASN A 214 10.45 19.10 2.23
CA ASN A 214 11.48 18.96 3.26
C ASN A 214 11.69 17.51 3.69
N LEU A 215 10.84 16.58 3.24
CA LEU A 215 10.96 15.17 3.60
C LEU A 215 12.03 14.52 2.72
N ARG A 216 13.14 14.14 3.36
CA ARG A 216 14.16 13.30 2.75
C ARG A 216 13.74 11.84 2.83
N PHE A 217 14.09 11.08 1.82
CA PHE A 217 13.89 9.64 1.80
C PHE A 217 15.13 8.95 1.25
N GLU A 218 15.30 7.67 1.60
CA GLU A 218 16.36 6.79 1.16
C GLU A 218 15.81 5.73 0.21
N ILE A 219 16.63 5.29 -0.74
CA ILE A 219 16.28 4.27 -1.73
C ILE A 219 17.13 3.03 -1.46
N PHE A 220 16.47 1.89 -1.32
CA PHE A 220 17.11 0.58 -1.25
C PHE A 220 16.77 -0.18 -2.52
N ASP A 221 17.72 -0.27 -3.44
CA ASP A 221 17.56 -1.06 -4.66
C ASP A 221 18.19 -2.45 -4.46
N LEU A 222 17.35 -3.49 -4.47
CA LEU A 222 17.75 -4.87 -4.22
C LEU A 222 17.91 -5.70 -5.50
N ARG A 223 17.67 -5.12 -6.67
CA ARG A 223 17.63 -5.83 -7.97
C ARG A 223 18.98 -6.41 -8.38
#